data_AF-A0A9X2V7W2-F1
#
_entry.id   AF-A0A9X2V7W2-F1
#
_cell.length_a   1.000
_cell.length_b   1.000
_cell.length_c   1.000
_cell.angle_alpha   90.00
_cell.angle_beta   90.00
_cell.angle_gamma   90.00
#
_symmetry.space_group_name_H-M   'P 1'
#
loop_
_entity.id
_entity.type
_entity.pdbx_description
1 polymer ?
#
loop_
_entity_poly.entity_id
_entity_poly.type
_entity_poly.pdbx_seq_one_letter_code
_entity_poly.pdbx_strand_id
1 'polypeptide(L)'
;MGFFDHRTGWIGELEPVALKQKLSLFVEPLPKKEKTEWLSEVSAVTLQQSLLNLNRASTNFFEGPAEHPSFKSKKAGQTARYVGTAFEIREENGKRKLRLSKMPGLIRIRWPRELPPEPSS
;
A
#
# COMPACT_ATOMS: atom_id res chain seq x y z
N MET A 1 -21.94 -2.87 38.46
CA MET A 1 -22.28 -2.74 37.03
C MET A 1 -21.02 -2.46 36.24
N GLY A 2 -20.38 -3.49 35.67
CA GLY A 2 -19.22 -3.32 34.80
C GLY A 2 -19.68 -2.99 33.39
N PHE A 3 -19.26 -1.84 32.85
CA PHE A 3 -19.42 -1.52 31.45
C PHE A 3 -18.47 -2.42 30.64
N PHE A 4 -19.03 -3.45 30.01
CA PHE A 4 -18.30 -4.30 29.07
C PHE A 4 -18.27 -3.56 27.72
N ASP A 5 -17.22 -2.79 27.48
CA ASP A 5 -17.01 -2.13 26.19
C ASP A 5 -16.74 -3.21 25.13
N HIS A 6 -17.58 -3.26 24.11
CA HIS A 6 -17.48 -4.23 23.00
C HIS A 6 -16.20 -4.06 22.17
N ARG A 7 -15.43 -2.99 22.39
CA ARG A 7 -14.18 -2.69 21.68
C ARG A 7 -12.97 -3.42 22.28
N THR A 8 -13.00 -3.82 23.54
CA THR A 8 -11.80 -4.30 24.27
C THR A 8 -11.63 -5.82 24.32
N GLY A 9 -12.56 -6.60 23.77
CA GLY A 9 -12.54 -8.07 23.86
C GLY A 9 -11.45 -8.79 23.06
N TRP A 10 -10.76 -8.09 22.14
CA TRP A 10 -9.80 -8.68 21.20
C TRP A 10 -8.36 -8.15 21.32
N ILE A 11 -8.11 -7.25 22.27
CA ILE A 11 -6.85 -6.46 22.33
C ILE A 11 -5.71 -7.23 23.06
N GLY A 12 -5.99 -8.40 23.65
CA GLY A 12 -5.04 -9.12 24.50
C GLY A 12 -3.99 -10.00 23.81
N GLU A 13 -4.04 -10.22 22.49
CA GLU A 13 -3.22 -11.27 21.85
C GLU A 13 -2.57 -10.86 20.52
N LEU A 14 -2.54 -9.56 20.21
CA LEU A 14 -1.80 -9.04 19.07
C LEU A 14 -0.57 -8.28 19.55
N GLU A 15 0.44 -9.04 19.94
CA GLU A 15 1.80 -8.55 20.16
C GLU A 15 2.23 -7.62 19.00
N PRO A 16 2.71 -6.39 19.27
CA PRO A 16 3.24 -5.46 18.27
C PRO A 16 4.62 -5.90 17.72
N VAL A 17 4.84 -7.21 17.63
CA VAL A 17 6.10 -7.83 17.28
C VAL A 17 6.07 -8.17 15.78
N ALA A 18 7.01 -7.53 15.07
CA ALA A 18 7.49 -7.92 13.74
C ALA A 18 6.60 -7.61 12.51
N LEU A 19 6.12 -6.36 12.38
CA LEU A 19 5.47 -5.89 11.13
C LEU A 19 6.35 -5.99 9.87
N LYS A 20 7.69 -6.04 10.01
CA LYS A 20 8.61 -6.27 8.88
C LYS A 20 8.75 -7.74 8.47
N GLN A 21 8.61 -8.69 9.40
CA GLN A 21 8.74 -10.14 9.10
C GLN A 21 7.38 -10.79 8.78
N LYS A 22 6.26 -10.26 9.31
CA LYS A 22 4.91 -10.77 9.03
C LYS A 22 4.37 -10.37 7.65
N LEU A 23 4.94 -9.38 6.97
CA LEU A 23 4.50 -8.95 5.63
C LEU A 23 4.64 -10.04 4.57
N SER A 24 5.73 -10.81 4.60
CA SER A 24 5.93 -11.97 3.72
C SER A 24 5.01 -13.14 4.09
N LEU A 25 4.62 -13.26 5.36
CA LEU A 25 3.65 -14.26 5.82
C LEU A 25 2.19 -13.88 5.48
N PHE A 26 1.85 -12.58 5.51
CA PHE A 26 0.48 -12.11 5.23
C PHE A 26 0.16 -12.09 3.73
N VAL A 27 1.20 -12.10 2.90
CA VAL A 27 1.13 -12.46 1.48
C VAL A 27 1.51 -13.94 1.35
N GLU A 28 0.94 -14.81 2.18
CA GLU A 28 0.76 -16.18 1.75
C GLU A 28 0.09 -16.14 0.37
N PRO A 29 0.53 -16.97 -0.60
CA PRO A 29 -0.05 -16.96 -1.92
C PRO A 29 -1.53 -17.27 -1.76
N LEU A 30 -2.37 -16.23 -1.90
CA LEU A 30 -3.81 -16.40 -1.97
C LEU A 30 -4.03 -17.50 -3.01
N PRO A 31 -4.81 -18.56 -2.68
CA PRO A 31 -5.05 -19.63 -3.63
C PRO A 31 -5.50 -18.96 -4.93
N LYS A 32 -4.76 -19.22 -6.02
CA LYS A 32 -5.01 -18.65 -7.35
C LYS A 32 -6.37 -19.14 -7.81
N LYS A 33 -7.41 -18.45 -7.36
CA LYS A 33 -8.78 -18.61 -7.80
C LYS A 33 -8.92 -17.73 -9.03
N GLU A 34 -9.68 -18.17 -10.02
CA GLU A 34 -9.96 -17.40 -11.25
C GLU A 34 -10.40 -15.95 -10.94
N LYS A 35 -11.06 -15.74 -9.79
CA LYS A 35 -11.51 -14.43 -9.30
C LYS A 35 -10.39 -13.46 -8.86
N THR A 36 -9.15 -13.93 -8.72
CA THR A 36 -8.00 -13.15 -8.22
C THR A 36 -6.93 -12.91 -9.28
N GLU A 37 -7.15 -13.35 -10.51
CA GLU A 37 -6.14 -13.25 -11.58
C GLU A 37 -5.73 -11.80 -11.88
N TRP A 38 -6.68 -10.88 -11.82
CA TRP A 38 -6.46 -9.44 -11.97
C TRP A 38 -5.48 -8.83 -10.95
N LEU A 39 -5.26 -9.47 -9.79
CA LEU A 39 -4.27 -9.00 -8.81
C LEU A 39 -2.83 -9.16 -9.33
N SER A 40 -2.60 -10.10 -10.25
CA SER A 40 -1.28 -10.33 -10.87
C SER A 40 -0.91 -9.28 -11.92
N GLU A 41 -1.89 -8.49 -12.38
CA GLU A 41 -1.71 -7.38 -13.30
C GLU A 41 -1.15 -6.13 -12.61
N VAL A 42 -1.20 -6.07 -11.28
CA VAL A 42 -0.76 -4.92 -10.50
C VAL A 42 0.60 -5.22 -9.85
N SER A 43 1.39 -4.17 -9.57
CA SER A 43 2.64 -4.35 -8.85
C SER A 43 2.40 -4.92 -7.44
N ALA A 44 3.18 -5.94 -7.05
CA ALA A 44 3.08 -6.55 -5.72
C ALA A 44 3.28 -5.53 -4.59
N VAL A 45 4.15 -4.54 -4.81
CA VAL A 45 4.47 -3.47 -3.88
C VAL A 45 3.25 -2.63 -3.54
N THR A 46 2.45 -2.24 -4.54
CA THR A 46 1.23 -1.46 -4.31
C THR A 46 0.16 -2.25 -3.56
N LEU A 47 0.08 -3.57 -3.79
CA LEU A 47 -0.84 -4.43 -3.07
C LEU A 47 -0.44 -4.56 -1.60
N GLN A 48 0.84 -4.84 -1.33
CA GLN A 48 1.40 -4.89 0.01
C GLN A 48 1.18 -3.57 0.77
N GLN A 49 1.42 -2.44 0.10
CA GLN A 49 1.20 -1.14 0.72
C GLN A 49 -0.27 -0.88 1.08
N SER A 50 -1.20 -1.39 0.27
CA SER A 50 -2.64 -1.29 0.55
C SER A 50 -3.02 -2.10 1.78
N LEU A 51 -2.48 -3.32 1.91
CA LEU A 51 -2.65 -4.15 3.11
C LEU A 51 -2.08 -3.47 4.36
N LEU A 52 -0.91 -2.84 4.27
CA LEU A 52 -0.32 -2.10 5.38
C LEU A 52 -1.16 -0.90 5.81
N ASN A 53 -1.73 -0.16 4.85
CA ASN A 53 -2.61 0.96 5.15
C ASN A 53 -3.87 0.46 5.86
N LEU A 54 -4.44 -0.67 5.42
CA LEU A 54 -5.59 -1.30 6.08
C LEU A 54 -5.23 -1.75 7.50
N ASN A 55 -4.12 -2.46 7.69
CA ASN A 55 -3.69 -2.92 9.00
C ASN A 55 -3.55 -1.73 9.98
N ARG A 56 -2.87 -0.66 9.56
CA ARG A 56 -2.71 0.54 10.36
C ARG A 56 -4.05 1.20 10.70
N ALA A 57 -4.97 1.29 9.74
CA ALA A 57 -6.28 1.88 9.97
C ALA A 57 -7.12 1.05 10.96
N SER A 58 -7.06 -0.28 10.85
CA SER A 58 -7.70 -1.19 11.81
C SER A 58 -7.07 -1.08 13.19
N THR A 59 -5.74 -1.09 13.32
CA THR A 59 -5.05 -0.88 14.60
C THR A 59 -5.47 0.44 15.24
N ASN A 60 -5.47 1.54 14.48
CA ASN A 60 -5.90 2.84 14.98
C ASN A 60 -7.38 2.86 15.44
N PHE A 61 -8.26 2.10 14.78
CA PHE A 61 -9.67 1.96 15.18
C PHE A 61 -9.83 1.20 16.50
N PHE A 62 -8.99 0.20 16.76
CA PHE A 62 -9.03 -0.57 18.00
C PHE A 62 -8.31 0.12 19.17
N GLU A 63 -7.20 0.82 18.91
CA GLU A 63 -6.34 1.43 19.94
C GLU A 63 -6.65 2.90 20.25
N GLY A 64 -7.42 3.59 19.41
CA GLY A 64 -7.63 5.05 19.51
C GLY A 64 -9.03 5.52 19.12
N PRO A 65 -9.28 6.84 19.06
CA PRO A 65 -10.59 7.41 18.74
C PRO A 65 -10.91 7.40 17.24
N ALA A 66 -10.16 6.65 16.43
CA ALA A 66 -10.35 6.65 14.98
C ALA A 66 -11.68 5.96 14.61
N GLU A 67 -12.33 6.46 13.57
CA GLU A 67 -13.54 5.84 13.03
C GLU A 67 -13.21 4.53 12.29
N HIS A 68 -14.25 3.74 12.04
CA HIS A 68 -14.11 2.46 11.34
C HIS A 68 -13.49 2.65 9.95
N PRO A 69 -12.48 1.85 9.57
CA PRO A 69 -11.82 2.01 8.28
C PRO A 69 -12.81 1.83 7.11
N SER A 70 -12.85 2.82 6.22
CA SER A 70 -13.65 2.78 4.99
C SER A 70 -12.79 2.53 3.75
N PHE A 71 -13.36 1.85 2.76
CA PHE A 71 -12.69 1.71 1.45
C PHE A 71 -12.52 3.06 0.75
N LYS A 72 -11.44 3.20 -0.01
CA LYS A 72 -11.18 4.40 -0.81
C LYS A 72 -12.17 4.51 -1.97
N SER A 73 -12.69 5.71 -2.21
CA SER A 73 -13.49 6.00 -3.40
C SER A 73 -12.63 6.01 -4.66
N LYS A 74 -13.13 5.39 -5.74
CA LYS A 74 -12.46 5.36 -7.05
C LYS A 74 -12.31 6.74 -7.70
N LYS A 75 -13.17 7.71 -7.33
CA LYS A 75 -13.22 9.04 -7.96
C LYS A 75 -12.34 10.08 -7.25
N ALA A 76 -11.82 9.76 -6.06
CA ALA A 76 -10.99 10.68 -5.30
C ALA A 76 -9.54 10.66 -5.82
N GLY A 77 -8.78 11.74 -5.54
CA GLY A 77 -7.34 11.78 -5.80
C GLY A 77 -6.63 10.65 -5.04
N GLN A 78 -5.92 9.80 -5.77
CA GLN A 78 -5.23 8.64 -5.20
C GLN A 78 -3.73 8.82 -5.16
N THR A 79 -3.10 8.10 -4.24
CA THR A 79 -1.64 8.02 -4.13
C THR A 79 -1.24 6.57 -4.01
N ALA A 80 -0.18 6.20 -4.71
CA ALA A 80 0.46 4.89 -4.66
C ALA A 80 1.94 5.06 -4.30
N ARG A 81 2.49 4.09 -3.56
CA ARG A 81 3.92 4.05 -3.22
C ARG A 81 4.57 2.91 -3.99
N TYR A 82 5.71 3.21 -4.61
CA TYR A 82 6.55 2.26 -5.32
C TYR A 82 7.95 2.28 -4.69
N VAL A 83 8.63 1.14 -4.74
CA VAL A 83 10.06 1.05 -4.41
C VAL A 83 10.90 1.46 -5.62
N GLY A 84 12.15 1.85 -5.40
CA GLY A 84 13.05 2.30 -6.47
C GLY A 84 13.20 1.33 -7.65
N THR A 85 13.10 0.03 -7.40
CA THR A 85 13.17 -1.01 -8.45
C THR A 85 11.89 -1.19 -9.26
N ALA A 86 10.77 -0.60 -8.83
CA ALA A 86 9.46 -0.77 -9.45
C ALA A 86 9.05 0.39 -10.36
N PHE A 87 9.93 1.38 -10.57
CA PHE A 87 9.71 2.48 -11.51
C PHE A 87 11.02 2.90 -12.19
N GLU A 88 10.88 3.46 -13.39
CA GLU A 88 12.01 3.99 -14.18
C GLU A 88 11.62 5.38 -14.71
N ILE A 89 12.53 6.33 -14.63
CA ILE A 89 12.34 7.69 -15.16
C ILE A 89 13.18 7.79 -16.43
N ARG A 90 12.52 8.04 -17.57
CA ARG A 90 13.18 8.23 -18.85
C ARG A 90 13.08 9.68 -19.28
N GLU A 91 14.16 10.21 -19.84
CA GLU A 91 14.17 11.51 -20.47
C GLU A 91 14.11 11.35 -21.98
N GLU A 92 13.09 11.93 -22.63
CA GLU A 92 12.93 11.88 -24.08
C GLU A 92 12.49 13.27 -24.56
N ASN A 93 13.26 13.87 -25.48
CA ASN A 93 12.98 15.21 -26.04
C ASN A 93 12.77 16.29 -24.96
N GLY A 94 13.61 16.29 -23.91
CA GLY A 94 13.52 17.24 -22.79
C GLY A 94 12.28 17.07 -21.89
N LYS A 95 11.50 16.00 -22.07
CA LYS A 95 10.33 15.68 -21.24
C LYS A 95 10.58 14.37 -20.51
N ARG A 96 10.52 14.45 -19.17
CA ARG A 96 10.65 13.29 -18.29
C ARG A 96 9.35 12.50 -18.24
N LYS A 97 9.44 11.20 -18.53
CA LYS A 97 8.32 10.26 -18.53
C LYS A 97 8.58 9.18 -17.46
N LEU A 98 7.53 8.76 -16.77
CA LEU A 98 7.59 7.69 -15.78
C LEU A 98 7.10 6.38 -16.39
N ARG A 99 7.87 5.32 -16.20
CA ARG A 99 7.45 3.95 -16.45
C ARG A 99 7.24 3.26 -15.10
N LEU A 100 6.07 2.67 -14.91
CA LEU A 100 5.74 1.90 -13.71
C LEU A 100 5.77 0.40 -14.03
N SER A 101 6.24 -0.41 -13.09
CA SER A 101 6.19 -1.86 -13.22
C SER A 101 4.75 -2.34 -13.36
N LYS A 102 4.54 -3.30 -14.28
CA LYS A 102 3.23 -3.88 -14.63
C LYS A 102 2.17 -2.89 -15.16
N MET A 103 2.55 -1.64 -15.45
CA MET A 103 1.68 -0.68 -16.12
C MET A 103 2.14 -0.45 -17.56
N PRO A 104 1.24 -0.55 -18.56
CA PRO A 104 1.62 -0.34 -19.94
C PRO A 104 1.85 1.16 -20.23
N GLY A 105 2.97 1.45 -20.90
CA GLY A 105 3.26 2.77 -21.44
C GLY A 105 4.06 3.71 -20.54
N LEU A 106 4.34 4.89 -21.11
CA LEU A 106 5.07 5.98 -20.48
C LEU A 106 4.10 7.07 -20.04
N ILE A 107 4.09 7.37 -18.74
CA ILE A 107 3.20 8.36 -18.15
C ILE A 107 3.89 9.72 -18.19
N ARG A 108 3.19 10.73 -18.73
CA ARG A 108 3.65 12.12 -18.65
C ARG A 108 3.36 12.65 -17.25
N ILE A 109 4.40 13.10 -16.55
CA ILE A 109 4.28 13.63 -15.20
C ILE A 109 4.62 15.11 -15.21
N ARG A 110 3.78 15.90 -14.52
CA ARG A 110 4.13 17.26 -14.13
C ARG A 110 4.95 17.20 -12.84
N TRP A 111 6.23 17.50 -12.93
CA TRP A 111 7.13 17.50 -11.79
C TRP A 111 7.01 18.83 -11.04
N PRO A 112 6.60 18.84 -9.76
CA PRO A 112 6.53 20.07 -8.98
C PRO A 112 7.90 20.54 -8.48
N ARG A 113 8.90 19.66 -8.49
CA ARG A 113 10.26 19.91 -7.99
C ARG A 113 11.26 19.07 -8.78
N GLU A 114 12.51 19.51 -8.81
CA GLU A 114 13.60 18.70 -9.32
C GLU A 114 13.77 17.44 -8.47
N LEU A 115 14.09 16.33 -9.15
CA LEU A 115 14.26 15.05 -8.48
C LEU A 115 15.56 15.07 -7.68
N PRO A 116 15.55 14.54 -6.45
CA PRO A 116 16.81 14.32 -5.74
C PRO A 116 17.71 13.37 -6.57
N PRO A 117 19.03 13.48 -6.43
CA PRO A 117 19.95 12.51 -7.02
C PRO A 117 19.59 11.10 -6.57
N GLU A 118 20.01 10.08 -7.34
CA GLU A 118 19.64 8.70 -7.07
C GLU A 118 19.89 8.34 -5.59
N PRO A 119 18.93 7.66 -4.93
CA PRO A 119 19.11 7.28 -3.54
C PRO A 119 20.34 6.37 -3.44
N SER A 120 21.37 6.82 -2.72
CA SER A 120 22.50 5.97 -2.38
C SER A 120 21.97 4.74 -1.65
N SER A 121 22.31 3.56 -2.16
CA SER A 121 22.17 2.30 -1.42
C SER A 121 23.26 2.16 -0.38
#